data_AF-A0A1H6F6K0-F1
#
_entry.id   AF-A0A1H6F6K0-F1
#
_cell.length_a   1.000
_cell.length_b   1.000
_cell.length_c   1.000
_cell.angle_alpha   90.00
_cell.angle_beta   90.00
_cell.angle_gamma   90.00
#
_symmetry.space_group_name_H-M   'P 1'
#
loop_
_entity.id
_entity.type
_entity.pdbx_description
1 polymer ?
#
loop_
_entity_poly.entity_id
_entity_poly.type
_entity_poly.pdbx_seq_one_letter_code
_entity_poly.pdbx_strand_id
1 'polypeptide(L)'
;MPSSSTSSKEFARRLDSHPALKARMESILNLVEGVGNDVKKADEAERQAIEELRRMGNEVLTDWASQRLVRSEEELRVSQPKVQRSGEKKFYWHTTFGKIAIVEPVFRQPGKCFRPF
;
A
#
# COMPACT_ATOMS: atom_id res chain seq x y z
N MET A 1 9.10 24.51 14.26
CA MET A 1 8.64 23.79 13.05
C MET A 1 9.68 22.72 12.73
N PRO A 2 9.41 21.41 12.81
CA PRO A 2 10.46 20.44 12.55
C PRO A 2 10.68 20.31 11.04
N SER A 3 11.87 20.72 10.63
CA SER A 3 12.46 20.54 9.30
C SER A 3 12.62 19.05 9.01
N SER A 4 11.76 18.49 8.15
CA SER A 4 11.91 17.12 7.67
C SER A 4 12.78 17.09 6.41
N SER A 5 14.08 17.35 6.56
CA SER A 5 15.04 17.00 5.50
C SER A 5 15.37 15.51 5.65
N THR A 6 14.46 14.63 5.23
CA THR A 6 14.81 13.23 5.01
C THR A 6 15.94 13.20 3.99
N SER A 7 17.11 12.68 4.39
CA SER A 7 18.24 12.50 3.48
C SER A 7 17.82 11.59 2.32
N SER A 8 18.26 11.89 1.09
CA SER A 8 17.94 11.09 -0.10
C SER A 8 18.27 9.61 0.09
N LYS A 9 19.31 9.30 0.88
CA LYS A 9 19.67 7.91 1.24
C LYS A 9 18.61 7.22 2.07
N GLU A 10 18.00 7.93 3.03
CA GLU A 10 16.96 7.35 3.89
C GLU A 10 15.65 7.15 3.12
N PHE A 11 15.33 8.07 2.19
CA PHE A 11 14.20 7.89 1.28
C PHE A 11 14.37 6.65 0.40
N ALA A 12 15.54 6.49 -0.23
CA ALA A 12 15.85 5.32 -1.06
C ALA A 12 15.77 4.02 -0.25
N ARG A 13 16.35 3.99 0.97
CA ARG A 13 16.30 2.83 1.86
C ARG A 13 14.87 2.41 2.22
N ARG A 14 14.00 3.39 2.50
CA ARG A 14 12.57 3.11 2.77
C ARG A 14 11.90 2.55 1.53
N LEU A 15 12.18 3.12 0.36
CA LEU A 15 11.61 2.68 -0.90
C LEU A 15 12.07 1.26 -1.29
N ASP A 16 13.28 0.85 -0.92
CA ASP A 16 13.78 -0.52 -1.09
C ASP A 16 12.97 -1.55 -0.30
N SER A 17 12.29 -1.15 0.78
CA SER A 17 11.37 -2.01 1.53
C SER A 17 10.00 -2.17 0.83
N HIS A 18 9.75 -1.40 -0.24
CA HIS A 18 8.51 -1.37 -1.01
C HIS A 18 8.81 -1.50 -2.52
N PRO A 19 9.28 -2.68 -3.01
CA PRO A 19 9.77 -2.83 -4.38
C PRO A 19 8.74 -2.51 -5.46
N ALA A 20 7.45 -2.76 -5.21
CA ALA A 20 6.37 -2.39 -6.14
C ALA A 20 6.27 -0.86 -6.28
N LEU A 21 6.19 -0.15 -5.14
CA LEU A 21 6.17 1.32 -5.11
C LEU A 21 7.43 1.93 -5.74
N LYS A 22 8.60 1.31 -5.51
CA LYS A 22 9.86 1.72 -6.14
C LYS A 22 9.78 1.69 -7.67
N ALA A 23 9.36 0.56 -8.23
CA ALA A 23 9.22 0.39 -9.67
C ALA A 23 8.22 1.39 -10.28
N ARG A 24 7.17 1.79 -9.54
CA ARG A 24 6.23 2.83 -9.97
C ARG A 24 6.82 4.22 -9.95
N MET A 25 7.58 4.56 -8.91
CA MET A 25 8.30 5.84 -8.88
C MET A 25 9.30 5.94 -10.04
N GLU A 26 10.02 4.87 -10.34
CA GLU A 26 10.90 4.79 -11.52
C GLU A 26 10.11 4.94 -12.83
N SER A 27 8.92 4.32 -12.95
CA SER A 27 8.05 4.47 -14.14
C SER A 27 7.55 5.91 -14.33
N ILE A 28 7.21 6.60 -13.24
CA ILE A 28 6.82 8.02 -13.26
C ILE A 28 8.01 8.89 -13.65
N LEU A 29 9.21 8.60 -13.15
CA LEU A 29 10.44 9.32 -13.52
C LEU A 29 10.76 9.15 -15.01
N ASN A 30 10.66 7.94 -15.55
CA ASN A 30 10.84 7.69 -16.98
C ASN A 30 9.86 8.51 -17.83
N LEU A 31 8.63 8.66 -17.36
CA LEU A 31 7.59 9.49 -17.98
C LEU A 31 8.00 10.97 -18.03
N VAL A 32 8.57 11.50 -16.93
CA VAL A 32 9.06 12.89 -16.83
C VAL A 32 10.30 13.11 -17.68
N GLU A 33 11.21 12.14 -17.71
CA GLU A 33 12.46 12.19 -18.47
C GLU A 33 12.25 11.90 -19.96
N GLY A 34 11.04 11.50 -20.38
CA GLY A 34 10.72 11.12 -21.75
C GLY A 34 11.43 9.83 -22.20
N VAL A 35 11.86 8.99 -21.26
CA VAL A 35 12.57 7.75 -21.52
C VAL A 35 11.56 6.67 -21.95
N GLY A 36 11.70 6.20 -23.18
CA GLY A 36 10.93 5.07 -23.71
C GLY A 36 9.58 5.41 -24.33
N ASN A 37 9.16 6.69 -24.32
CA ASN A 37 7.88 7.09 -24.89
C ASN A 37 7.99 8.30 -25.83
N ASP A 38 7.74 8.07 -27.12
CA ASP A 38 7.61 9.08 -28.17
C ASP A 38 6.22 9.77 -28.08
N VAL A 39 5.87 10.23 -26.88
CA VAL A 39 4.58 10.87 -26.61
C VAL A 39 4.63 12.29 -27.14
N LYS A 40 4.10 12.46 -28.35
CA LYS A 40 4.09 13.74 -29.08
C LYS A 40 2.95 14.68 -28.68
N LYS A 41 2.00 14.21 -27.86
CA LYS A 41 0.79 14.94 -27.51
C LYS A 41 0.54 14.91 -26.00
N ALA A 42 0.02 16.03 -25.49
CA ALA A 42 -0.25 16.21 -24.07
C ALA A 42 -1.36 15.29 -23.53
N ASP A 43 -2.34 14.93 -24.36
CA ASP A 43 -3.45 14.03 -24.00
C ASP A 43 -2.97 12.61 -23.70
N GLU A 44 -2.05 12.08 -24.50
CA GLU A 44 -1.44 10.76 -24.26
C GLU A 44 -0.54 10.78 -23.01
N ALA A 45 0.21 11.88 -22.80
CA ALA A 45 1.01 12.05 -21.59
C ALA A 45 0.14 12.08 -20.32
N GLU A 46 -1.00 12.80 -20.38
CA GLU A 46 -1.98 12.84 -19.30
C GLU A 46 -2.56 11.45 -19.03
N ARG A 47 -3.01 10.73 -20.07
CA ARG A 47 -3.59 9.39 -19.91
C ARG A 47 -2.60 8.45 -19.22
N GLN A 48 -1.35 8.46 -19.67
CA GLN A 48 -0.32 7.60 -19.10
C GLN A 48 0.01 7.97 -17.64
N ALA A 49 0.09 9.27 -17.34
CA ALA A 49 0.29 9.74 -15.97
C ALA A 49 -0.87 9.28 -15.05
N ILE A 50 -2.11 9.40 -15.50
CA ILE A 50 -3.29 8.94 -14.75
C ILE A 50 -3.22 7.43 -14.50
N GLU A 51 -2.84 6.64 -15.51
CA GLU A 51 -2.73 5.19 -15.36
C GLU A 51 -1.66 4.79 -14.35
N GLU A 52 -0.46 5.37 -14.43
CA GLU A 52 0.61 5.08 -13.47
C GLU A 52 0.22 5.51 -12.06
N LEU A 53 -0.40 6.69 -11.89
CA LEU A 53 -0.91 7.14 -10.59
C LEU A 53 -2.02 6.23 -10.05
N ARG A 54 -2.90 5.69 -10.91
CA ARG A 54 -3.93 4.73 -10.48
C ARG A 54 -3.33 3.42 -10.02
N ARG A 55 -2.35 2.88 -10.75
CA ARG A 55 -1.62 1.65 -10.37
C ARG A 55 -0.87 1.86 -9.06
N MET A 56 -0.13 2.97 -8.95
CA MET A 56 0.58 3.34 -7.73
C MET A 56 -0.38 3.49 -6.54
N GLY A 57 -1.51 4.17 -6.72
CA GLY A 57 -2.52 4.31 -5.66
C GLY A 57 -3.08 2.97 -5.18
N ASN A 58 -3.28 2.01 -6.08
CA ASN A 58 -3.71 0.65 -5.72
C ASN A 58 -2.67 -0.08 -4.86
N GLU A 59 -1.40 -0.03 -5.27
CA GLU A 59 -0.28 -0.63 -4.55
C GLU A 59 -0.09 0.01 -3.16
N VAL A 60 -0.13 1.34 -3.08
CA VAL A 60 -0.04 2.09 -1.81
C VAL A 60 -1.14 1.64 -0.84
N LEU A 61 -2.38 1.52 -1.29
CA LEU A 61 -3.47 1.12 -0.41
C LEU A 61 -3.40 -0.36 -0.01
N THR A 62 -2.87 -1.21 -0.89
CA THR A 62 -2.64 -2.63 -0.59
C THR A 62 -1.56 -2.81 0.47
N ASP A 63 -0.43 -2.13 0.33
CA ASP A 63 0.67 -2.13 1.28
C ASP A 63 0.26 -1.52 2.62
N TRP A 64 -0.48 -0.40 2.58
CA TRP A 64 -1.02 0.23 3.79
C TRP A 64 -1.96 -0.71 4.55
N ALA A 65 -2.89 -1.37 3.84
CA ALA A 65 -3.80 -2.32 4.45
C ALA A 65 -3.03 -3.47 5.13
N SER A 66 -2.01 -4.00 4.45
CA SER A 66 -1.15 -5.08 4.97
C SER A 66 -0.40 -4.66 6.25
N GLN A 67 0.18 -3.46 6.26
CA GLN A 67 0.85 -2.94 7.45
C GLN A 67 -0.13 -2.67 8.61
N ARG A 68 -1.35 -2.19 8.28
CA ARG A 68 -2.39 -1.98 9.28
C ARG A 68 -2.83 -3.30 9.91
N LEU A 69 -2.91 -4.39 9.15
CA LEU A 69 -3.20 -5.73 9.68
C LEU A 69 -2.16 -6.18 10.68
N VAL A 70 -0.87 -6.06 10.33
CA VAL A 70 0.25 -6.45 11.22
C VAL A 70 0.16 -5.68 12.54
N ARG A 71 0.00 -4.36 12.46
CA ARG A 71 -0.13 -3.52 13.66
C ARG A 71 -1.35 -3.87 14.50
N SER A 72 -2.51 -4.06 13.86
CA SER A 72 -3.74 -4.47 14.56
C SER A 72 -3.58 -5.82 15.27
N GLU A 73 -2.85 -6.77 14.68
CA GLU A 73 -2.57 -8.06 15.30
C GLU A 73 -1.65 -7.91 16.52
N GLU A 74 -0.60 -7.10 16.42
CA GLU A 74 0.29 -6.79 17.54
C GLU A 74 -0.48 -6.12 18.70
N GLU A 75 -1.27 -5.10 18.41
CA GLU A 75 -2.14 -4.41 19.39
C GLU A 75 -3.13 -5.38 20.05
N LEU A 76 -3.71 -6.29 19.27
CA LEU A 76 -4.66 -7.27 19.77
C LEU A 76 -3.98 -8.32 20.67
N ARG A 77 -2.78 -8.78 20.32
CA ARG A 77 -2.01 -9.72 21.15
C ARG A 77 -1.64 -9.11 22.51
N VAL A 78 -1.30 -7.82 22.53
CA VAL A 78 -0.99 -7.08 23.77
C VAL A 78 -2.24 -6.89 24.62
N SER A 79 -3.36 -6.49 24.03
CA SER A 79 -4.60 -6.18 24.75
C SER A 79 -5.43 -7.41 25.14
N GLN A 80 -5.33 -8.51 24.38
CA GLN A 80 -6.06 -9.76 24.59
C GLN A 80 -5.13 -10.97 24.46
N PRO A 81 -4.29 -11.27 25.48
CA PRO A 81 -3.27 -12.33 25.39
C PRO A 81 -3.83 -13.75 25.17
N LYS A 82 -5.11 -13.95 25.48
CA LYS A 82 -5.81 -15.25 25.32
C LYS A 82 -6.47 -15.41 23.95
N VAL A 83 -6.36 -14.40 23.08
CA VAL A 83 -6.94 -14.47 21.75
C VAL A 83 -6.10 -15.43 20.89
N GLN A 84 -6.78 -16.27 20.10
CA GLN A 84 -6.12 -17.19 19.19
C GLN A 84 -6.58 -16.93 17.76
N ARG A 85 -5.65 -17.08 16.83
CA ARG A 85 -5.97 -17.02 15.40
C ARG A 85 -6.86 -18.21 15.06
N SER A 86 -8.03 -17.94 14.48
CA SER A 86 -9.06 -18.93 14.17
C SER A 86 -9.32 -19.10 12.67
N GLY A 87 -8.78 -18.21 11.83
CA GLY A 87 -8.90 -18.31 10.39
C GLY A 87 -8.50 -17.03 9.68
N GLU A 88 -8.87 -16.94 8.40
CA GLU A 88 -8.69 -15.78 7.54
C GLU A 88 -9.99 -15.48 6.81
N LYS A 89 -10.21 -14.22 6.46
CA LYS A 89 -11.32 -13.80 5.63
C LYS A 89 -10.84 -12.85 4.55
N LYS A 90 -11.31 -13.07 3.32
CA LYS A 90 -11.05 -12.17 2.21
C LYS A 90 -12.14 -11.11 2.15
N PHE A 91 -11.75 -9.85 2.05
CA PHE A 91 -12.67 -8.74 1.79
C PHE A 91 -12.10 -7.81 0.73
N TYR A 92 -12.96 -6.95 0.19
CA TYR A 92 -12.63 -6.09 -0.93
C TYR A 92 -13.00 -4.63 -0.61
N TRP A 93 -12.08 -3.72 -0.89
CA TRP A 93 -12.38 -2.30 -1.00
C TRP A 93 -12.55 -1.92 -2.45
N HIS A 94 -13.59 -1.12 -2.72
CA HIS A 94 -13.81 -0.49 -4.00
C HIS A 94 -13.40 0.98 -3.86
N THR A 95 -12.32 1.36 -4.55
CA THR A 95 -11.77 2.72 -4.52
C THR A 95 -11.66 3.28 -5.92
N THR A 96 -11.34 4.58 -6.04
CA THR A 96 -11.03 5.21 -7.33
C THR A 96 -9.77 4.64 -7.99
N PHE A 97 -8.89 3.99 -7.20
CA PHE A 97 -7.72 3.25 -7.67
C PHE A 97 -8.04 1.78 -8.01
N GLY A 98 -9.33 1.42 -8.03
CA GLY A 98 -9.80 0.08 -8.34
C GLY A 98 -10.07 -0.77 -7.10
N LYS A 99 -10.22 -2.07 -7.35
CA LYS A 99 -10.51 -3.07 -6.31
C LYS A 99 -9.23 -3.46 -5.58
N ILE A 100 -9.24 -3.38 -4.26
CA ILE A 100 -8.16 -3.84 -3.39
C ILE A 100 -8.66 -5.06 -2.63
N ALA A 101 -7.94 -6.17 -2.73
CA ALA A 101 -8.28 -7.41 -2.05
C ALA A 101 -7.40 -7.56 -0.82
N ILE A 102 -8.02 -7.77 0.34
CA ILE A 102 -7.32 -7.86 1.62
C ILE A 102 -7.71 -9.18 2.26
N VAL A 103 -6.72 -9.87 2.83
CA VAL A 103 -6.90 -11.09 3.61
C VAL A 103 -6.63 -10.75 5.07
N GLU A 104 -7.69 -10.69 5.86
CA GLU A 104 -7.61 -10.39 7.29
C GLU A 104 -7.58 -11.68 8.12
N PRO A 105 -6.73 -11.74 9.15
CA PRO A 105 -6.84 -12.78 10.16
C PRO A 105 -8.08 -12.56 11.03
N VAL A 106 -8.74 -13.66 11.38
CA VAL A 106 -9.85 -13.69 12.35
C VAL A 106 -9.32 -14.27 13.65
N PHE A 107 -9.50 -13.56 14.75
CA PHE A 107 -9.09 -14.02 16.08
C PHE A 107 -10.31 -14.29 16.96
N ARG A 108 -10.21 -15.29 17.84
CA ARG A 108 -11.30 -15.68 18.74
C ARG A 108 -10.81 -15.87 20.17
N GLN A 109 -11.72 -15.61 21.09
CA GLN A 109 -11.68 -15.93 22.50
C GLN A 109 -13.11 -16.38 22.89
N PRO A 110 -13.34 -17.16 23.97
CA PRO A 110 -14.70 -17.51 24.37
C PRO A 110 -15.64 -16.29 24.41
N GLY A 111 -16.69 -16.34 23.60
CA GLY A 111 -17.69 -15.27 23.47
C GLY A 111 -17.29 -14.04 22.64
N LYS A 112 -16.09 -13.98 22.07
CA LYS A 112 -15.60 -12.81 21.30
C LYS A 112 -14.90 -13.19 20.00
N CYS A 113 -15.16 -12.40 18.96
CA CYS A 113 -14.51 -12.49 17.66
C CYS A 113 -13.90 -11.13 17.34
N PHE A 114 -12.63 -11.12 16.93
CA PHE A 114 -11.88 -9.91 16.61
C PHE A 114 -11.41 -9.97 15.16
N ARG A 115 -11.60 -8.87 14.45
CA ARG A 115 -11.17 -8.66 13.07
C ARG A 115 -10.42 -7.32 13.00
N PRO A 116 -9.25 -7.25 12.38
CA PRO A 116 -8.46 -6.02 12.26
C PRO A 116 -9.14 -4.84 11.56
N PHE A 117 -10.18 -5.12 10.74
CA PHE A 117 -10.99 -4.17 10.01
C PHE A 117 -12.49 -4.45 10.22
#